data_AF-A0A959I9H7-F1
#
_entry.id   AF-A0A959I9H7-F1
#
_cell.length_a   1.000
_cell.length_b   1.000
_cell.length_c   1.000
_cell.angle_alpha   90.00
_cell.angle_beta   90.00
_cell.angle_gamma   90.00
#
_symmetry.space_group_name_H-M   'P 1'
#
loop_
_entity.id
_entity.type
_entity.pdbx_description
1 polymer ?
#
loop_
_entity_poly.entity_id
_entity_poly.type
_entity_poly.pdbx_seq_one_letter_code
_entity_poly.pdbx_strand_id
1 'polypeptide(L)'
;MKMSTLSLLALLLTGAAYAQPLFEKIETGPLVLPSTDSRSVNFVDVNNDGWEDLFITSGPQQGAFHLLYLNDGAGGYVKVTSGDIVTTLGPFDGATFADADNDGDLDLMAVTWHNAPNFLYFGNGDGSFDHAESAAPSVGGTYSETAAWGDYNGDGLVDLYVTNSNGNDPNFLYRNNGNGSFQKVSSGPQATDARTSRSVNWVDFDNDCDLDLFVSNESSQFDDLYRNLGNGSFERVSAGAPGQSPRSSMSSSWGDIDNDGDLDLFVANSGFYVQQNNQLFRNEGDGTFTEIAAGELSTDGGCSYGSNFGDFDNDGDLDVVVSNGYCNGDIVNFLYLNDGQGN
;
A
#
# COMPACT_ATOMS: atom_id res chain seq x y z
N MET A 1 22.92 -68.04 23.23
CA MET A 1 22.07 -67.24 22.33
C MET A 1 21.71 -65.96 23.07
N LYS A 2 22.28 -64.82 22.69
CA LYS A 2 21.91 -63.50 23.24
C LYS A 2 20.64 -63.05 22.52
N MET A 3 19.52 -62.91 23.22
CA MET A 3 18.32 -62.26 22.70
C MET A 3 18.47 -60.75 22.90
N SER A 4 18.53 -60.01 21.79
CA SER A 4 18.43 -58.55 21.77
C SER A 4 16.95 -58.16 21.81
N THR A 5 16.53 -57.49 22.89
CA THR A 5 15.26 -56.77 22.93
C THR A 5 15.40 -55.48 22.13
N LEU A 6 14.70 -55.40 20.99
CA LEU A 6 14.49 -54.17 20.24
C LEU A 6 13.40 -53.36 20.97
N SER A 7 13.75 -52.21 21.53
CA SER A 7 12.75 -51.23 22.00
C SER A 7 12.29 -50.42 20.79
N LEU A 8 11.02 -50.59 20.40
CA LEU A 8 10.36 -49.76 19.41
C LEU A 8 9.89 -48.49 20.12
N LEU A 9 10.58 -47.37 19.88
CA LEU A 9 10.14 -46.05 20.32
C LEU A 9 9.06 -45.57 19.34
N ALA A 10 7.79 -45.69 19.74
CA ALA A 10 6.70 -45.07 19.00
C ALA A 10 6.74 -43.56 19.25
N LEU A 11 7.20 -42.80 18.25
CA LEU A 11 7.10 -41.35 18.23
C LEU A 11 5.63 -41.00 17.94
N LEU A 12 4.86 -40.70 19.00
CA LEU A 12 3.56 -40.05 18.84
C LEU A 12 3.82 -38.61 18.38
N LEU A 13 3.66 -38.33 17.08
CA LEU A 13 3.39 -36.98 16.63
C LEU A 13 2.00 -36.60 17.13
N THR A 14 1.94 -35.88 18.25
CA THR A 14 0.76 -35.10 18.59
C THR A 14 0.74 -33.92 17.63
N GLY A 15 -0.13 -33.96 16.62
CA GLY A 15 -0.43 -32.78 15.82
C GLY A 15 -0.84 -31.65 16.78
N ALA A 16 -0.11 -30.55 16.75
CA ALA A 16 -0.56 -29.33 17.39
C ALA A 16 -1.85 -28.93 16.67
N ALA A 17 -2.99 -29.12 17.31
CA ALA A 17 -4.20 -28.47 16.87
C ALA A 17 -3.99 -26.98 17.15
N TYR A 18 -3.66 -26.22 16.11
CA TYR A 18 -3.56 -24.77 16.22
C TYR A 18 -4.93 -24.25 16.65
N ALA A 19 -4.98 -23.60 17.81
CA ALA A 19 -6.19 -22.94 18.26
C ALA A 19 -6.49 -21.83 17.26
N GLN A 20 -7.70 -21.83 16.72
CA GLN A 20 -8.14 -20.79 15.80
C GLN A 20 -8.01 -19.42 16.47
N PRO A 21 -7.51 -18.40 15.77
CA PRO A 21 -7.45 -17.05 16.30
C PRO A 21 -8.84 -16.60 16.75
N LEU A 22 -8.95 -16.07 17.97
CA LEU A 22 -10.18 -15.54 18.53
C LEU A 22 -10.20 -14.02 18.27
N PHE A 23 -11.13 -13.57 17.43
CA PHE A 23 -11.37 -12.16 17.21
C PHE A 23 -12.48 -11.66 18.13
N GLU A 24 -12.25 -10.51 18.78
CA GLU A 24 -13.27 -9.77 19.50
C GLU A 24 -13.60 -8.49 18.73
N LYS A 25 -14.88 -8.30 18.38
CA LYS A 25 -15.32 -7.06 17.75
C LYS A 25 -15.48 -5.97 18.82
N ILE A 26 -14.67 -4.93 18.72
CA ILE A 26 -14.80 -3.74 19.57
C ILE A 26 -15.69 -2.72 18.87
N GLU A 27 -16.86 -2.43 19.46
CA GLU A 27 -17.86 -1.51 18.87
C GLU A 27 -17.89 -0.12 19.53
N THR A 28 -17.13 0.07 20.60
CA THR A 28 -17.12 1.31 21.39
C THR A 28 -15.71 1.68 21.80
N GLY A 29 -15.43 2.98 21.85
CA GLY A 29 -14.15 3.48 22.32
C GLY A 29 -13.63 4.65 21.48
N PRO A 30 -12.54 5.29 21.91
CA PRO A 30 -11.97 6.44 21.21
C PRO A 30 -11.50 6.12 19.79
N LEU A 31 -11.22 4.85 19.47
CA LEU A 31 -10.82 4.42 18.12
C LEU A 31 -12.03 4.20 17.18
N VAL A 32 -13.18 3.83 17.72
CA VAL A 32 -14.33 3.34 16.93
C VAL A 32 -15.40 4.43 16.73
N LEU A 33 -15.54 5.33 17.71
CA LEU A 33 -16.60 6.34 17.72
C LEU A 33 -16.36 7.59 16.86
N PRO A 34 -15.12 8.07 16.63
CA PRO A 34 -14.92 9.24 15.79
C PRO A 34 -15.30 8.96 14.34
N SER A 35 -16.26 9.72 13.82
CA SER A 35 -16.53 9.76 12.39
C SER A 35 -15.53 10.68 11.71
N THR A 36 -14.79 10.15 10.74
CA THR A 36 -13.91 10.91 9.84
C THR A 36 -14.14 10.36 8.43
N ASP A 37 -14.04 11.21 7.41
CA ASP A 37 -14.13 10.82 6.00
C ASP A 37 -12.77 10.25 5.50
N SER A 38 -12.02 9.61 6.39
CA SER A 38 -10.68 9.11 6.13
C SER A 38 -10.63 8.11 4.97
N ARG A 39 -9.51 8.12 4.27
CA ARG A 39 -9.18 7.18 3.19
C ARG A 39 -7.87 6.44 3.42
N SER A 40 -7.21 6.65 4.57
CA SER A 40 -5.97 5.97 4.93
C SER A 40 -5.87 5.75 6.44
N VAL A 41 -5.42 4.56 6.80
CA VAL A 41 -5.06 4.17 8.17
C VAL A 41 -3.66 3.55 8.13
N ASN A 42 -2.83 3.91 9.10
CA ASN A 42 -1.44 3.45 9.20
C ASN A 42 -1.18 2.98 10.62
N PHE A 43 -0.61 1.78 10.74
CA PHE A 43 -0.03 1.27 11.99
C PHE A 43 1.47 1.49 11.92
N VAL A 44 2.01 2.28 12.84
CA VAL A 44 3.39 2.78 12.76
C VAL A 44 3.85 3.23 14.14
N ASP A 45 5.07 2.89 14.57
CA ASP A 45 5.65 3.40 15.81
C ASP A 45 6.23 4.79 15.57
N VAL A 46 5.52 5.86 15.98
CA VAL A 46 5.94 7.25 15.71
C VAL A 46 6.74 7.88 16.85
N ASN A 47 6.89 7.17 17.97
CA ASN A 47 7.54 7.66 19.18
C ASN A 47 8.70 6.75 19.66
N ASN A 48 9.06 5.76 18.85
CA ASN A 48 10.12 4.79 19.08
C ASN A 48 10.02 4.04 20.41
N ASP A 49 8.79 3.78 20.89
CA ASP A 49 8.57 3.04 22.14
C ASP A 49 8.44 1.52 21.95
N GLY A 50 8.46 1.06 20.69
CA GLY A 50 8.40 -0.33 20.28
C GLY A 50 6.98 -0.85 20.08
N TRP A 51 5.96 0.01 20.16
CA TRP A 51 4.56 -0.34 19.92
C TRP A 51 4.01 0.42 18.71
N GLU A 52 3.26 -0.27 17.85
CA GLU A 52 2.62 0.39 16.72
C GLU A 52 1.49 1.32 17.18
N ASP A 53 1.63 2.60 16.84
CA ASP A 53 0.63 3.64 16.99
C ASP A 53 -0.35 3.62 15.82
N LEU A 54 -1.41 4.42 15.92
CA LEU A 54 -2.45 4.51 14.88
C LEU A 54 -2.58 5.92 14.36
N PHE A 55 -2.30 6.10 13.06
CA PHE A 55 -2.55 7.34 12.34
C PHE A 55 -3.66 7.16 11.30
N ILE A 56 -4.66 8.04 11.34
CA ILE A 56 -5.78 8.05 10.40
C ILE A 56 -5.84 9.44 9.78
N THR A 57 -5.76 9.52 8.44
CA THR A 57 -5.87 10.81 7.77
C THR A 57 -7.25 11.40 7.93
N SER A 58 -7.37 12.74 7.93
CA SER A 58 -8.66 13.35 7.62
C SER A 58 -9.02 13.04 6.16
N GLY A 59 -10.32 13.09 5.87
CA GLY A 59 -10.82 12.97 4.51
C GLY A 59 -10.76 14.27 3.71
N PRO A 60 -11.20 14.21 2.44
CA PRO A 60 -11.27 15.39 1.57
C PRO A 60 -12.35 16.40 2.02
N GLN A 61 -13.26 16.00 2.92
CA GLN A 61 -14.27 16.88 3.47
C GLN A 61 -13.65 17.94 4.39
N GLN A 62 -14.02 19.20 4.16
CA GLN A 62 -13.51 20.33 4.94
C GLN A 62 -13.88 20.22 6.42
N GLY A 63 -12.94 20.58 7.29
CA GLY A 63 -13.15 20.72 8.73
C GLY A 63 -12.84 19.47 9.56
N ALA A 64 -12.36 18.39 8.94
CA ALA A 64 -11.83 17.23 9.65
C ALA A 64 -10.33 17.36 9.92
N PHE A 65 -9.90 16.89 11.09
CA PHE A 65 -8.48 16.77 11.46
C PHE A 65 -8.04 15.31 11.34
N HIS A 66 -6.75 15.09 11.12
CA HIS A 66 -6.15 13.78 11.29
C HIS A 66 -6.34 13.28 12.72
N LEU A 67 -6.27 11.97 12.90
CA LEU A 67 -6.29 11.33 14.21
C LEU A 67 -4.97 10.59 14.40
N LEU A 68 -4.25 10.90 15.47
CA LEU A 68 -3.09 10.15 15.93
C LEU A 68 -3.40 9.60 17.33
N TYR A 69 -3.14 8.31 17.52
CA TYR A 69 -3.27 7.64 18.80
C TYR A 69 -1.98 6.90 19.13
N LEU A 70 -1.38 7.21 20.28
CA LEU A 70 -0.20 6.51 20.77
C LEU A 70 -0.61 5.26 21.53
N ASN A 71 0.00 4.13 21.23
CA ASN A 71 -0.22 2.86 21.91
C ASN A 71 0.43 2.91 23.30
N ASP A 72 -0.27 2.43 24.32
CA ASP A 72 0.25 2.43 25.69
C ASP A 72 1.00 1.15 26.10
N GLY A 73 1.11 0.19 25.17
CA GLY A 73 1.73 -1.12 25.39
C GLY A 73 0.93 -2.05 26.33
N ALA A 74 -0.23 -1.61 26.79
CA ALA A 74 -1.16 -2.36 27.65
C ALA A 74 -2.48 -2.69 26.91
N GLY A 75 -2.50 -2.54 25.59
CA GLY A 75 -3.66 -2.76 24.73
C GLY A 75 -4.59 -1.53 24.63
N GLY A 76 -4.16 -0.37 25.12
CA GLY A 76 -4.88 0.90 25.03
C GLY A 76 -4.19 1.89 24.08
N TYR A 77 -4.93 2.96 23.78
CA TYR A 77 -4.49 4.02 22.87
C TYR A 77 -4.83 5.39 23.46
N VAL A 78 -3.87 6.31 23.44
CA VAL A 78 -3.99 7.70 23.92
C VAL A 78 -4.04 8.65 22.72
N LYS A 79 -5.14 9.37 22.57
CA LYS A 79 -5.31 10.33 21.48
C LYS A 79 -4.39 11.54 21.66
N VAL A 80 -3.64 11.89 20.62
CA VAL A 80 -2.88 13.14 20.52
C VAL A 80 -3.84 14.28 20.14
N THR A 81 -3.77 15.41 20.85
CA THR A 81 -4.73 16.52 20.72
C THR A 81 -4.09 17.87 20.35
N SER A 82 -2.78 17.90 20.12
CA SER A 82 -2.02 19.12 19.79
C SER A 82 -0.85 18.79 18.88
N GLY A 83 -0.35 19.81 18.17
CA GLY A 83 0.67 19.66 17.14
C GLY A 83 0.05 19.76 15.74
N ASP A 84 0.86 20.17 14.77
CA ASP A 84 0.37 20.46 13.42
C ASP A 84 -0.26 19.23 12.77
N ILE A 85 0.34 18.06 12.95
CA ILE A 85 -0.16 16.77 12.43
C ILE A 85 -1.63 16.46 12.81
N VAL A 86 -2.17 16.95 13.93
CA VAL A 86 -3.57 16.75 14.34
C VAL A 86 -4.41 18.04 14.38
N THR A 87 -3.85 19.16 13.92
CA THR A 87 -4.54 20.46 13.89
C THR A 87 -4.51 21.15 12.52
N THR A 88 -3.77 20.61 11.56
CA THR A 88 -3.83 21.04 10.15
C THR A 88 -5.15 20.62 9.53
N LEU A 89 -5.76 21.54 8.78
CA LEU A 89 -6.95 21.29 7.96
C LEU A 89 -6.56 21.23 6.49
N GLY A 90 -7.15 20.30 5.76
CA GLY A 90 -6.91 20.13 4.34
C GLY A 90 -7.82 19.05 3.75
N PRO A 91 -7.94 18.99 2.42
CA PRO A 91 -8.65 17.93 1.74
C PRO A 91 -7.73 16.70 1.59
N PHE A 92 -7.36 16.09 2.72
CA PHE A 92 -6.42 14.97 2.74
C PHE A 92 -7.05 13.70 2.17
N ASP A 93 -6.23 12.86 1.55
CA ASP A 93 -6.70 11.66 0.86
C ASP A 93 -5.91 10.41 1.27
N GLY A 94 -4.60 10.53 1.46
CA GLY A 94 -3.74 9.40 1.82
C GLY A 94 -2.58 9.82 2.71
N ALA A 95 -1.97 8.85 3.37
CA ALA A 95 -0.74 9.04 4.11
C ALA A 95 0.19 7.83 3.96
N THR A 96 1.48 8.09 4.08
CA THR A 96 2.53 7.07 4.13
C THR A 96 3.70 7.60 4.96
N PHE A 97 4.47 6.68 5.55
CA PHE A 97 5.58 7.01 6.45
C PHE A 97 6.90 6.41 5.96
N ALA A 98 7.99 7.12 6.18
CA ALA A 98 9.38 6.65 6.01
C ALA A 98 10.33 7.59 6.74
N ASP A 99 11.54 7.12 7.08
CA ASP A 99 12.63 7.98 7.54
C ASP A 99 13.24 8.71 6.32
N ALA A 100 12.72 9.91 6.04
CA ALA A 100 12.95 10.62 4.79
C ALA A 100 14.12 11.61 4.87
N ASP A 101 14.62 11.96 6.06
CA ASP A 101 15.86 12.71 6.22
C ASP A 101 17.02 11.91 6.86
N ASN A 102 16.80 10.63 7.10
CA ASN A 102 17.78 9.65 7.59
C ASN A 102 18.30 10.01 9.00
N ASP A 103 17.42 10.53 9.85
CA ASP A 103 17.70 10.83 11.25
C ASP A 103 17.31 9.68 12.21
N GLY A 104 16.60 8.68 11.69
CA GLY A 104 16.15 7.48 12.42
C GLY A 104 14.72 7.57 12.93
N ASP A 105 14.03 8.69 12.72
CA ASP A 105 12.64 8.92 13.09
C ASP A 105 11.74 8.84 11.84
N LEU A 106 10.49 8.41 12.01
CA LEU A 106 9.58 8.27 10.88
C LEU A 106 8.90 9.60 10.53
N ASP A 107 8.99 9.97 9.26
CA ASP A 107 8.36 11.14 8.66
C ASP A 107 7.02 10.79 8.02
N LEU A 108 6.12 11.77 7.91
CA LEU A 108 4.80 11.61 7.31
C LEU A 108 4.71 12.36 5.99
N MET A 109 4.31 11.67 4.93
CA MET A 109 3.75 12.29 3.73
C MET A 109 2.23 12.16 3.74
N ALA A 110 1.51 13.28 3.90
CA ALA A 110 0.07 13.35 3.75
C ALA A 110 -0.30 14.01 2.41
N VAL A 111 -0.99 13.25 1.54
CA VAL A 111 -1.38 13.72 0.21
C VAL A 111 -2.78 14.33 0.23
N THR A 112 -3.02 15.25 -0.71
CA THR A 112 -4.26 16.03 -0.76
C THR A 112 -4.88 16.05 -2.15
N TRP A 113 -6.19 16.30 -2.15
CA TRP A 113 -6.98 16.46 -3.35
C TRP A 113 -7.39 17.92 -3.57
N HIS A 114 -8.22 18.19 -4.59
CA HIS A 114 -8.78 19.53 -4.88
C HIS A 114 -7.75 20.63 -5.17
N ASN A 115 -6.65 20.31 -5.85
CA ASN A 115 -5.60 21.27 -6.21
C ASN A 115 -5.01 21.97 -4.96
N ALA A 116 -4.94 21.25 -3.84
CA ALA A 116 -4.27 21.66 -2.61
C ALA A 116 -2.81 21.16 -2.58
N PRO A 117 -1.91 21.81 -1.83
CA PRO A 117 -0.58 21.27 -1.61
C PRO A 117 -0.61 20.03 -0.74
N ASN A 118 0.25 19.06 -1.02
CA ASN A 118 0.51 17.98 -0.08
C ASN A 118 1.30 18.48 1.13
N PHE A 119 1.48 17.64 2.15
CA PHE A 119 2.13 18.00 3.41
C PHE A 119 3.16 16.94 3.79
N LEU A 120 4.44 17.31 3.78
CA LEU A 120 5.53 16.52 4.38
C LEU A 120 5.78 17.02 5.79
N TYR A 121 5.80 16.11 6.77
CA TYR A 121 6.15 16.39 8.15
C TYR A 121 7.36 15.57 8.56
N PHE A 122 8.36 16.21 9.17
CA PHE A 122 9.49 15.52 9.77
C PHE A 122 9.14 15.09 11.20
N GLY A 123 9.37 13.81 11.52
CA GLY A 123 9.19 13.25 12.85
C GLY A 123 10.31 13.68 13.79
N ASN A 124 10.02 13.81 15.08
CA ASN A 124 11.02 14.12 16.11
C ASN A 124 11.30 12.94 17.05
N GLY A 125 10.80 11.74 16.70
CA GLY A 125 11.00 10.51 17.47
C GLY A 125 10.25 10.43 18.80
N ASP A 126 9.42 11.42 19.14
CA ASP A 126 8.62 11.47 20.37
C ASP A 126 7.10 11.56 20.10
N GLY A 127 6.70 11.26 18.87
CA GLY A 127 5.33 11.40 18.38
C GLY A 127 4.94 12.85 18.00
N SER A 128 5.87 13.81 18.09
CA SER A 128 5.71 15.15 17.52
C SER A 128 6.30 15.26 16.11
N PHE A 129 5.77 16.22 15.34
CA PHE A 129 6.04 16.37 13.91
C PHE A 129 6.12 17.85 13.53
N ASP A 130 7.10 18.19 12.69
CA ASP A 130 7.31 19.54 12.16
C ASP A 130 6.96 19.60 10.67
N HIS A 131 6.06 20.52 10.30
CA HIS A 131 5.60 20.65 8.92
C HIS A 131 6.66 21.31 8.02
N ALA A 132 7.11 20.59 6.98
CA ALA A 132 8.07 21.05 5.99
C ALA A 132 7.41 21.84 4.84
N GLU A 133 6.87 23.03 5.14
CA GLU A 133 6.10 23.87 4.18
C GLU A 133 6.85 24.20 2.87
N SER A 134 8.18 24.25 2.92
CA SER A 134 9.01 24.64 1.77
C SER A 134 9.60 23.45 1.00
N ALA A 135 9.37 22.22 1.45
CA ALA A 135 9.84 21.04 0.74
C ALA A 135 9.11 20.90 -0.61
N ALA A 136 9.80 20.40 -1.64
CA ALA A 136 9.22 20.32 -2.99
C ALA A 136 7.89 19.53 -3.08
N PRO A 137 7.65 18.45 -2.30
CA PRO A 137 6.36 17.77 -2.24
C PRO A 137 5.25 18.62 -1.63
N SER A 138 5.59 19.60 -0.79
CA SER A 138 4.63 20.46 -0.06
C SER A 138 4.24 21.73 -0.84
N VAL A 139 4.69 21.88 -2.08
CA VAL A 139 4.51 23.11 -2.87
C VAL A 139 3.70 22.86 -4.14
N GLY A 140 2.66 23.66 -4.32
CA GLY A 140 1.79 23.63 -5.51
C GLY A 140 0.60 22.70 -5.34
N GLY A 141 -0.50 23.01 -6.04
CA GLY A 141 -1.73 22.23 -5.94
C GLY A 141 -1.64 20.90 -6.69
N THR A 142 -2.18 19.83 -6.10
CA THR A 142 -2.24 18.50 -6.68
C THR A 142 -3.64 17.88 -6.57
N TYR A 143 -3.85 16.79 -7.30
CA TYR A 143 -4.99 15.90 -7.12
C TYR A 143 -4.44 14.53 -6.70
N SER A 144 -3.69 14.50 -5.61
CA SER A 144 -2.97 13.31 -5.17
C SER A 144 -3.85 12.37 -4.36
N GLU A 145 -3.78 11.07 -4.68
CA GLU A 145 -4.61 10.03 -4.04
C GLU A 145 -3.75 9.18 -3.08
N THR A 146 -2.54 8.84 -3.51
CA THR A 146 -1.60 7.99 -2.77
C THR A 146 -0.15 8.41 -3.02
N ALA A 147 0.76 7.94 -2.17
CA ALA A 147 2.19 8.05 -2.38
C ALA A 147 2.91 6.81 -1.84
N ALA A 148 4.11 6.55 -2.36
CA ALA A 148 4.97 5.47 -1.90
C ALA A 148 6.44 5.93 -1.84
N TRP A 149 7.13 5.45 -0.81
CA TRP A 149 8.55 5.68 -0.59
C TRP A 149 9.36 4.50 -1.14
N GLY A 150 10.49 4.79 -1.80
CA GLY A 150 11.40 3.76 -2.31
C GLY A 150 12.71 4.37 -2.80
N ASP A 151 13.84 3.72 -2.52
CA ASP A 151 15.14 4.11 -3.08
C ASP A 151 15.24 3.59 -4.52
N TYR A 152 14.74 4.39 -5.47
CA TYR A 152 14.69 3.95 -6.88
C TYR A 152 16.05 4.01 -7.56
N ASN A 153 17.03 4.67 -6.95
CA ASN A 153 18.29 5.00 -7.59
C ASN A 153 19.52 4.35 -6.91
N GLY A 154 19.30 3.64 -5.81
CA GLY A 154 20.29 2.85 -5.09
C GLY A 154 21.30 3.70 -4.32
N ASP A 155 20.96 4.93 -3.94
CA ASP A 155 21.84 5.82 -3.18
C ASP A 155 21.69 5.69 -1.66
N GLY A 156 20.77 4.84 -1.20
CA GLY A 156 20.46 4.59 0.19
C GLY A 156 19.52 5.63 0.81
N LEU A 157 18.92 6.51 0.00
CA LEU A 157 17.95 7.51 0.45
C LEU A 157 16.57 7.15 -0.11
N VAL A 158 15.55 7.17 0.74
CA VAL A 158 14.18 6.92 0.27
C VAL A 158 13.67 8.10 -0.57
N ASP A 159 13.27 7.82 -1.80
CA ASP A 159 12.65 8.78 -2.71
C ASP A 159 11.12 8.68 -2.64
N LEU A 160 10.41 9.69 -3.13
CA LEU A 160 8.95 9.77 -3.03
C LEU A 160 8.29 9.77 -4.41
N TYR A 161 7.36 8.85 -4.63
CA TYR A 161 6.44 8.90 -5.78
C TYR A 161 5.02 9.24 -5.31
N VAL A 162 4.39 10.23 -5.93
CA VAL A 162 3.06 10.71 -5.60
C VAL A 162 2.16 10.61 -6.83
N THR A 163 1.03 9.94 -6.70
CA THR A 163 0.04 9.83 -7.78
C THR A 163 -0.72 11.15 -8.00
N ASN A 164 -1.33 11.28 -9.18
CA ASN A 164 -2.13 12.43 -9.56
C ASN A 164 -3.35 11.98 -10.39
N SER A 165 -4.55 12.21 -9.86
CA SER A 165 -5.83 11.85 -10.49
C SER A 165 -6.39 12.94 -11.42
N ASN A 166 -5.66 14.02 -11.70
CA ASN A 166 -6.12 15.04 -12.66
C ASN A 166 -6.17 14.52 -14.13
N GLY A 167 -5.42 13.47 -14.45
CA GLY A 167 -5.44 12.80 -15.76
C GLY A 167 -4.73 13.55 -16.91
N ASN A 168 -4.56 14.88 -16.81
CA ASN A 168 -3.84 15.69 -17.79
C ASN A 168 -2.42 16.05 -17.34
N ASP A 169 -2.12 15.88 -16.06
CA ASP A 169 -0.82 16.15 -15.48
C ASP A 169 -0.16 14.83 -15.07
N PRO A 170 1.18 14.73 -15.17
CA PRO A 170 1.88 13.54 -14.72
C PRO A 170 1.83 13.41 -13.19
N ASN A 171 2.13 12.19 -12.75
CA ASN A 171 2.52 11.91 -11.38
C ASN A 171 3.83 12.62 -11.03
N PHE A 172 4.22 12.58 -9.75
CA PHE A 172 5.39 13.29 -9.25
C PHE A 172 6.38 12.33 -8.61
N LEU A 173 7.57 12.21 -9.22
CA LEU A 173 8.74 11.59 -8.59
C LEU A 173 9.63 12.68 -7.99
N TYR A 174 9.97 12.54 -6.71
CA TYR A 174 10.85 13.44 -5.98
C TYR A 174 12.06 12.67 -5.48
N ARG A 175 13.25 13.02 -6.01
CA ARG A 175 14.51 12.48 -5.52
C ARG A 175 14.92 13.17 -4.22
N ASN A 176 15.22 12.40 -3.20
CA ASN A 176 15.76 12.86 -1.95
C ASN A 176 17.22 13.33 -2.13
N ASN A 177 17.64 14.35 -1.37
CA ASN A 177 19.02 14.81 -1.36
C ASN A 177 19.75 14.53 -0.03
N GLY A 178 19.11 13.81 0.90
CA GLY A 178 19.71 13.32 2.15
C GLY A 178 19.86 14.39 3.22
N ASN A 179 19.06 15.45 3.15
CA ASN A 179 19.10 16.58 4.08
C ASN A 179 17.71 17.19 4.31
N GLY A 180 16.67 16.36 4.19
CA GLY A 180 15.27 16.80 4.25
C GLY A 180 14.80 17.62 3.05
N SER A 181 15.61 17.74 1.98
CA SER A 181 15.22 18.43 0.75
C SER A 181 15.05 17.48 -0.42
N PHE A 182 14.09 17.80 -1.29
CA PHE A 182 13.69 16.96 -2.41
C PHE A 182 13.80 17.71 -3.74
N GLN A 183 14.20 17.00 -4.79
CA GLN A 183 14.22 17.48 -6.16
C GLN A 183 13.17 16.75 -7.00
N LYS A 184 12.22 17.50 -7.58
CA LYS A 184 11.29 16.92 -8.56
C LYS A 184 12.02 16.44 -9.82
N VAL A 185 11.87 15.17 -10.15
CA VAL A 185 12.34 14.55 -11.39
C VAL A 185 11.36 14.91 -12.52
N SER A 186 11.88 15.23 -13.70
CA SER A 186 11.09 15.76 -14.83
C SER A 186 11.34 15.06 -16.17
N SER A 187 12.00 13.90 -16.13
CA SER A 187 12.36 13.11 -17.31
C SER A 187 12.13 11.63 -17.07
N GLY A 188 11.86 10.90 -18.15
CA GLY A 188 11.52 9.48 -18.11
C GLY A 188 10.00 9.27 -18.08
N PRO A 189 9.52 8.13 -18.58
CA PRO A 189 8.09 7.87 -18.74
C PRO A 189 7.33 7.94 -17.41
N GLN A 190 7.92 7.44 -16.33
CA GLN A 190 7.36 7.48 -14.97
C GLN A 190 7.15 8.91 -14.42
N ALA A 191 7.83 9.92 -14.96
CA ALA A 191 7.71 11.32 -14.56
C ALA A 191 6.98 12.20 -15.59
N THR A 192 6.71 11.69 -16.80
CA THR A 192 6.11 12.47 -17.89
C THR A 192 4.78 11.93 -18.39
N ASP A 193 4.50 10.64 -18.17
CA ASP A 193 3.25 10.04 -18.59
C ASP A 193 2.11 10.54 -17.69
N ALA A 194 0.99 10.89 -18.32
CA ALA A 194 -0.17 11.49 -17.66
C ALA A 194 -1.39 10.58 -17.82
N ARG A 195 -1.88 10.09 -16.67
CA ARG A 195 -3.08 9.27 -16.53
C ARG A 195 -3.79 9.63 -15.22
N THR A 196 -5.00 9.13 -15.06
CA THR A 196 -5.80 9.28 -13.83
C THR A 196 -5.33 8.26 -12.80
N SER A 197 -4.20 8.53 -12.17
CA SER A 197 -3.54 7.55 -11.29
C SER A 197 -4.17 7.52 -9.89
N ARG A 198 -4.32 6.32 -9.33
CA ARG A 198 -4.97 6.07 -8.02
C ARG A 198 -4.03 5.47 -6.99
N SER A 199 -3.20 4.50 -7.39
CA SER A 199 -2.29 3.77 -6.50
C SER A 199 -0.93 3.58 -7.15
N VAL A 200 0.08 3.37 -6.32
CA VAL A 200 1.46 3.15 -6.71
C VAL A 200 2.11 2.10 -5.80
N ASN A 201 2.92 1.22 -6.39
CA ASN A 201 3.78 0.29 -5.67
C ASN A 201 5.21 0.37 -6.23
N TRP A 202 6.20 0.37 -5.34
CA TRP A 202 7.56 -0.02 -5.68
C TRP A 202 7.67 -1.54 -5.56
N VAL A 203 8.25 -2.19 -6.56
CA VAL A 203 8.36 -3.66 -6.63
C VAL A 203 9.60 -4.03 -7.43
N ASP A 204 10.30 -5.11 -7.08
CA ASP A 204 11.29 -5.74 -7.97
C ASP A 204 10.57 -6.89 -8.67
N PHE A 205 10.04 -6.66 -9.88
CA PHE A 205 9.19 -7.68 -10.53
C PHE A 205 9.98 -8.65 -11.41
N ASP A 206 11.21 -8.30 -11.80
CA ASP A 206 12.07 -9.15 -12.63
C ASP A 206 13.32 -9.66 -11.90
N ASN A 207 13.33 -9.53 -10.56
CA ASN A 207 14.31 -10.12 -9.64
C ASN A 207 15.75 -9.65 -9.93
N ASP A 208 15.91 -8.39 -10.35
CA ASP A 208 17.20 -7.77 -10.68
C ASP A 208 17.77 -6.88 -9.56
N CYS A 209 17.02 -6.76 -8.46
CA CYS A 209 17.31 -5.96 -7.27
C CYS A 209 17.18 -4.43 -7.45
N ASP A 210 16.65 -3.96 -8.58
CA ASP A 210 16.29 -2.56 -8.78
C ASP A 210 14.78 -2.36 -8.57
N LEU A 211 14.37 -1.33 -7.82
CA LEU A 211 12.94 -1.06 -7.61
C LEU A 211 12.31 -0.53 -8.90
N ASP A 212 11.39 -1.31 -9.46
CA ASP A 212 10.44 -0.96 -10.51
C ASP A 212 9.21 -0.26 -9.92
N LEU A 213 8.38 0.29 -10.80
CA LEU A 213 7.22 1.07 -10.41
C LEU A 213 5.95 0.61 -11.13
N PHE A 214 4.95 0.19 -10.35
CA PHE A 214 3.61 -0.08 -10.87
C PHE A 214 2.63 1.02 -10.44
N VAL A 215 1.83 1.51 -11.39
CA VAL A 215 0.84 2.56 -11.17
C VAL A 215 -0.53 2.11 -11.68
N SER A 216 -1.48 2.03 -10.76
CA SER A 216 -2.90 1.76 -11.06
C SER A 216 -3.59 3.03 -11.57
N ASN A 217 -4.34 2.91 -12.67
CA ASN A 217 -5.02 3.99 -13.34
C ASN A 217 -6.52 3.74 -13.48
N GLU A 218 -7.30 4.80 -13.28
CA GLU A 218 -8.76 4.73 -13.39
C GLU A 218 -9.25 5.05 -14.83
N SER A 219 -10.57 5.17 -15.00
CA SER A 219 -11.21 5.66 -16.22
C SER A 219 -10.97 4.77 -17.45
N SER A 220 -10.84 3.46 -17.24
CA SER A 220 -10.52 2.50 -18.31
C SER A 220 -9.25 2.89 -19.07
N GLN A 221 -8.28 3.43 -18.34
CA GLN A 221 -6.91 3.62 -18.82
C GLN A 221 -6.10 2.36 -18.49
N PHE A 222 -5.01 2.15 -19.24
CA PHE A 222 -4.07 1.07 -18.91
C PHE A 222 -3.35 1.41 -17.61
N ASP A 223 -3.16 0.40 -16.76
CA ASP A 223 -2.16 0.45 -15.69
C ASP A 223 -0.75 0.53 -16.29
N ASP A 224 0.17 1.13 -15.56
CA ASP A 224 1.54 1.35 -16.04
C ASP A 224 2.53 0.56 -15.18
N LEU A 225 3.33 -0.29 -15.83
CA LEU A 225 4.53 -0.89 -15.25
C LEU A 225 5.76 -0.22 -15.87
N TYR A 226 6.60 0.35 -15.03
CA TYR A 226 7.86 0.97 -15.42
C TYR A 226 9.02 0.15 -14.87
N ARG A 227 9.82 -0.42 -15.76
CA ARG A 227 11.04 -1.16 -15.39
C ARG A 227 12.17 -0.19 -15.14
N ASN A 228 12.85 -0.32 -14.02
CA ASN A 228 14.08 0.37 -13.71
C ASN A 228 15.23 -0.27 -14.49
N LEU A 229 16.21 0.53 -14.91
CA LEU A 229 17.35 0.06 -15.71
C LEU A 229 18.66 0.06 -14.91
N GLY A 230 18.57 0.08 -13.57
CA GLY A 230 19.71 0.09 -12.64
C GLY A 230 20.58 1.34 -12.68
N ASN A 231 20.09 2.41 -13.28
CA ASN A 231 20.81 3.68 -13.41
C ASN A 231 19.93 4.90 -13.13
N GLY A 232 18.79 4.68 -12.46
CA GLY A 232 17.78 5.68 -12.18
C GLY A 232 16.96 6.14 -13.39
N SER A 233 17.06 5.43 -14.53
CA SER A 233 16.17 5.62 -15.68
C SER A 233 15.19 4.46 -15.80
N PHE A 234 14.02 4.75 -16.37
CA PHE A 234 12.93 3.80 -16.51
C PHE A 234 12.51 3.65 -17.96
N GLU A 235 12.01 2.47 -18.29
CA GLU A 235 11.25 2.21 -19.49
C GLU A 235 9.84 1.70 -19.16
N ARG A 236 8.87 2.02 -20.02
CA ARG A 236 7.51 1.51 -19.89
C ARG A 236 7.44 0.08 -20.46
N VAL A 237 7.06 -0.88 -19.64
CA VAL A 237 6.80 -2.25 -20.08
C VAL A 237 5.49 -2.26 -20.87
N SER A 238 5.55 -2.65 -22.14
CA SER A 238 4.41 -2.54 -23.08
C SER A 238 3.90 -3.87 -23.63
N ALA A 239 4.77 -4.88 -23.73
CA ALA A 239 4.40 -6.24 -24.11
C ALA A 239 4.42 -7.12 -22.87
N GLY A 240 3.38 -7.92 -22.65
CA GLY A 240 3.28 -8.81 -21.49
C GLY A 240 3.08 -8.11 -20.14
N ALA A 241 3.00 -6.77 -20.11
CA ALA A 241 2.73 -6.01 -18.90
C ALA A 241 1.34 -6.35 -18.34
N PRO A 242 1.17 -6.32 -17.01
CA PRO A 242 -0.17 -6.38 -16.42
C PRO A 242 -1.04 -5.23 -16.93
N GLY A 243 -2.36 -5.44 -17.00
CA GLY A 243 -3.30 -4.36 -17.33
C GLY A 243 -3.54 -4.10 -18.83
N GLN A 244 -3.16 -5.00 -19.75
CA GLN A 244 -3.53 -4.92 -21.18
C GLN A 244 -5.06 -4.99 -21.44
N SER A 245 -5.83 -5.26 -20.41
CA SER A 245 -7.29 -5.10 -20.37
C SER A 245 -7.60 -3.94 -19.44
N PRO A 246 -7.82 -2.72 -19.97
CA PRO A 246 -7.93 -1.53 -19.15
C PRO A 246 -9.26 -1.53 -18.36
N ARG A 247 -9.16 -1.18 -17.07
CA ARG A 247 -10.27 -1.09 -16.13
C ARG A 247 -10.17 0.21 -15.32
N SER A 248 -11.00 0.34 -14.30
CA SER A 248 -10.93 1.43 -13.32
C SER A 248 -10.22 0.92 -12.07
N SER A 249 -8.90 0.79 -12.17
CA SER A 249 -8.03 0.28 -11.12
C SER A 249 -7.92 1.30 -9.99
N MET A 250 -8.21 0.87 -8.76
CA MET A 250 -8.14 1.73 -7.56
C MET A 250 -6.92 1.45 -6.71
N SER A 251 -6.50 0.19 -6.65
CA SER A 251 -5.29 -0.22 -5.93
C SER A 251 -4.74 -1.52 -6.47
N SER A 252 -3.51 -1.81 -6.06
CA SER A 252 -2.79 -3.03 -6.38
C SER A 252 -2.02 -3.54 -5.18
N SER A 253 -1.88 -4.86 -5.11
CA SER A 253 -1.02 -5.55 -4.15
C SER A 253 -0.21 -6.63 -4.86
N TRP A 254 0.96 -6.93 -4.31
CA TRP A 254 1.91 -7.88 -4.88
C TRP A 254 2.20 -8.98 -3.87
N GLY A 255 2.34 -10.22 -4.34
CA GLY A 255 2.62 -11.39 -3.53
C GLY A 255 2.88 -12.61 -4.40
N ASP A 256 3.72 -13.52 -3.94
CA ASP A 256 3.99 -14.80 -4.60
C ASP A 256 2.85 -15.79 -4.25
N ILE A 257 1.90 -15.98 -5.16
CA ILE A 257 0.65 -16.72 -4.88
C ILE A 257 0.78 -18.22 -5.20
N ASP A 258 1.78 -18.63 -5.97
CA ASP A 258 2.05 -20.02 -6.32
C ASP A 258 3.40 -20.55 -5.82
N ASN A 259 4.06 -19.76 -4.95
CA ASN A 259 5.29 -20.09 -4.24
C ASN A 259 6.46 -20.44 -5.19
N ASP A 260 6.54 -19.76 -6.33
CA ASP A 260 7.58 -19.96 -7.34
C ASP A 260 8.77 -18.99 -7.23
N GLY A 261 8.65 -17.96 -6.38
CA GLY A 261 9.65 -16.96 -6.09
C GLY A 261 9.55 -15.68 -6.92
N ASP A 262 8.57 -15.58 -7.83
CA ASP A 262 8.28 -14.37 -8.60
C ASP A 262 7.03 -13.68 -8.03
N LEU A 263 7.06 -12.35 -7.87
CA LEU A 263 5.91 -11.63 -7.31
C LEU A 263 4.79 -11.50 -8.36
N ASP A 264 3.60 -11.97 -7.98
CA ASP A 264 2.36 -11.82 -8.75
C ASP A 264 1.63 -10.54 -8.36
N LEU A 265 0.68 -10.14 -9.20
CA LEU A 265 -0.04 -8.88 -9.05
C LEU A 265 -1.55 -9.11 -8.98
N PHE A 266 -2.16 -8.57 -7.93
CA PHE A 266 -3.60 -8.38 -7.84
C PHE A 266 -3.96 -6.90 -8.02
N VAL A 267 -4.94 -6.61 -8.88
CA VAL A 267 -5.48 -5.27 -9.14
C VAL A 267 -6.94 -5.20 -8.73
N ALA A 268 -7.21 -4.38 -7.71
CA ALA A 268 -8.55 -4.06 -7.24
C ALA A 268 -9.20 -3.03 -8.16
N ASN A 269 -10.35 -3.41 -8.72
CA ASN A 269 -11.07 -2.62 -9.70
C ASN A 269 -12.40 -2.10 -9.14
N SER A 270 -12.64 -0.79 -9.27
CA SER A 270 -13.91 -0.21 -8.85
C SER A 270 -14.83 0.12 -10.01
N GLY A 271 -16.09 -0.26 -9.85
CA GLY A 271 -17.12 -0.06 -10.85
C GLY A 271 -18.07 1.07 -10.51
N PHE A 272 -17.58 2.25 -10.10
CA PHE A 272 -18.44 3.36 -9.65
C PHE A 272 -19.58 3.69 -10.64
N TYR A 273 -19.35 3.44 -11.93
CA TYR A 273 -20.35 3.57 -13.00
C TYR A 273 -20.76 2.24 -13.65
N VAL A 274 -19.85 1.26 -13.73
CA VAL A 274 -20.10 -0.07 -14.29
C VAL A 274 -19.25 -1.06 -13.50
N GLN A 275 -19.89 -2.08 -12.93
CA GLN A 275 -19.23 -3.14 -12.19
C GLN A 275 -18.11 -3.79 -13.03
N GLN A 276 -16.91 -3.92 -12.46
CA GLN A 276 -15.74 -4.51 -13.10
C GLN A 276 -15.08 -5.47 -12.13
N ASN A 277 -14.86 -6.71 -12.57
CA ASN A 277 -14.10 -7.67 -11.77
C ASN A 277 -12.68 -7.19 -11.52
N ASN A 278 -12.10 -7.70 -10.44
CA ASN A 278 -10.67 -7.60 -10.17
C ASN A 278 -9.84 -8.37 -11.20
N GLN A 279 -8.53 -8.16 -11.17
CA GLN A 279 -7.60 -8.85 -12.06
C GLN A 279 -6.48 -9.44 -11.22
N LEU A 280 -6.18 -10.72 -11.48
CA LEU A 280 -5.04 -11.42 -10.94
C LEU A 280 -4.09 -11.74 -12.09
N PHE A 281 -2.83 -11.37 -11.96
CA PHE A 281 -1.79 -11.59 -12.94
C PHE A 281 -0.68 -12.40 -12.31
N ARG A 282 -0.44 -13.59 -12.86
CA ARG A 282 0.71 -14.39 -12.47
C ARG A 282 1.95 -13.97 -13.26
N ASN A 283 3.05 -13.77 -12.58
CA ASN A 283 4.36 -13.51 -13.17
C ASN A 283 4.95 -14.84 -13.67
N GLU A 284 5.46 -14.89 -14.89
CA GLU A 284 6.01 -16.14 -15.47
C GLU A 284 7.54 -16.22 -15.33
N GLY A 285 8.15 -15.31 -14.55
CA GLY A 285 9.59 -15.27 -14.26
C GLY A 285 10.47 -14.82 -15.43
N ASP A 286 9.88 -14.46 -16.56
CA ASP A 286 10.57 -13.95 -17.75
C ASP A 286 10.23 -12.48 -18.07
N GLY A 287 9.63 -11.78 -17.09
CA GLY A 287 9.14 -10.42 -17.20
C GLY A 287 7.83 -10.29 -17.97
N THR A 288 7.11 -11.40 -18.18
CA THR A 288 5.76 -11.42 -18.73
C THR A 288 4.74 -11.93 -17.72
N PHE A 289 3.47 -11.51 -17.90
CA PHE A 289 2.38 -11.86 -16.99
C PHE A 289 1.23 -12.58 -17.71
N THR A 290 0.61 -13.54 -17.02
CA THR A 290 -0.62 -14.22 -17.43
C THR A 290 -1.79 -13.79 -16.55
N GLU A 291 -2.86 -13.23 -17.14
CA GLU A 291 -4.09 -12.93 -16.40
C GLU A 291 -4.86 -14.22 -16.07
N ILE A 292 -5.05 -14.50 -14.78
CA ILE A 292 -5.88 -15.59 -14.27
C ILE A 292 -7.34 -15.10 -14.26
N ALA A 293 -8.04 -15.32 -15.37
CA ALA A 293 -9.40 -14.80 -15.58
C ALA A 293 -10.54 -15.66 -14.98
N ALA A 294 -10.21 -16.79 -14.35
CA ALA A 294 -11.15 -17.69 -13.68
C ALA A 294 -10.92 -17.66 -12.15
N GLY A 295 -11.82 -18.27 -11.38
CA GLY A 295 -11.75 -18.26 -9.92
C GLY A 295 -12.62 -17.17 -9.29
N GLU A 296 -12.95 -17.32 -8.01
CA GLU A 296 -13.81 -16.37 -7.29
C GLU A 296 -13.15 -14.99 -7.20
N LEU A 297 -11.84 -14.95 -6.93
CA LEU A 297 -11.06 -13.70 -6.83
C LEU A 297 -11.14 -12.83 -8.10
N SER A 298 -11.22 -13.45 -9.28
CA SER A 298 -11.31 -12.77 -10.59
C SER A 298 -12.74 -12.62 -11.11
N THR A 299 -13.76 -13.14 -10.42
CA THR A 299 -15.15 -13.18 -10.92
C THR A 299 -16.23 -12.73 -9.92
N ASP A 300 -15.87 -12.38 -8.69
CA ASP A 300 -16.78 -11.90 -7.63
C ASP A 300 -17.57 -10.62 -7.96
N GLY A 301 -17.18 -9.93 -9.03
CA GLY A 301 -17.82 -8.72 -9.52
C GLY A 301 -17.14 -7.42 -9.04
N GLY A 302 -16.07 -7.44 -8.26
CA GLY A 302 -15.33 -6.23 -7.87
C GLY A 302 -16.18 -5.14 -7.20
N CYS A 303 -15.86 -3.86 -7.47
CA CYS A 303 -16.06 -2.72 -6.57
C CYS A 303 -15.03 -2.67 -5.42
N SER A 304 -13.82 -3.10 -5.74
CA SER A 304 -12.72 -3.18 -4.78
C SER A 304 -11.90 -1.90 -4.79
N TYR A 305 -11.48 -1.49 -3.60
CA TYR A 305 -10.70 -0.26 -3.38
C TYR A 305 -9.36 -0.53 -2.71
N GLY A 306 -9.22 -1.64 -1.99
CA GLY A 306 -7.99 -2.05 -1.32
C GLY A 306 -7.84 -3.56 -1.35
N SER A 307 -6.60 -4.02 -1.29
CA SER A 307 -6.25 -5.42 -1.10
C SER A 307 -4.93 -5.55 -0.35
N ASN A 308 -4.71 -6.69 0.30
CA ASN A 308 -3.40 -7.05 0.84
C ASN A 308 -3.26 -8.58 0.91
N PHE A 309 -2.04 -9.06 0.69
CA PHE A 309 -1.68 -10.47 0.81
C PHE A 309 -1.17 -10.77 2.21
N GLY A 310 -1.41 -12.00 2.68
CA GLY A 310 -0.88 -12.53 3.93
C GLY A 310 -1.27 -13.98 4.11
N ASP A 311 -0.51 -14.74 4.88
CA ASP A 311 -0.87 -16.11 5.26
C ASP A 311 -1.80 -16.04 6.48
N PHE A 312 -3.12 -15.97 6.26
CA PHE A 312 -4.10 -15.71 7.32
C PHE A 312 -4.49 -16.98 8.08
N ASP A 313 -4.39 -18.15 7.46
CA ASP A 313 -4.69 -19.44 8.10
C ASP A 313 -3.45 -20.25 8.53
N ASN A 314 -2.25 -19.73 8.26
CA ASN A 314 -0.93 -20.28 8.62
C ASN A 314 -0.62 -21.62 7.92
N ASP A 315 -1.07 -21.80 6.68
CA ASP A 315 -0.78 -22.98 5.88
C ASP A 315 0.47 -22.84 4.98
N GLY A 316 0.99 -21.61 4.85
CA GLY A 316 2.19 -21.27 4.11
C GLY A 316 1.94 -20.74 2.70
N ASP A 317 0.69 -20.62 2.28
CA ASP A 317 0.30 -19.99 1.03
C ASP A 317 -0.25 -18.57 1.31
N LEU A 318 0.04 -17.60 0.43
CA LEU A 318 -0.49 -16.24 0.62
C LEU A 318 -1.97 -16.20 0.25
N ASP A 319 -2.81 -15.81 1.21
CA ASP A 319 -4.22 -15.46 1.04
C ASP A 319 -4.36 -13.97 0.71
N VAL A 320 -5.56 -13.55 0.29
CA VAL A 320 -5.83 -12.12 0.00
C VAL A 320 -7.10 -11.62 0.67
N VAL A 321 -6.99 -10.49 1.37
CA VAL A 321 -8.13 -9.71 1.83
C VAL A 321 -8.44 -8.61 0.83
N VAL A 322 -9.72 -8.43 0.49
CA VAL A 322 -10.20 -7.41 -0.45
C VAL A 322 -11.25 -6.54 0.23
N SER A 323 -11.02 -5.23 0.21
CA SER A 323 -11.98 -4.24 0.71
C SER A 323 -12.82 -3.67 -0.41
N ASN A 324 -14.14 -3.73 -0.25
CA ASN A 324 -15.10 -3.27 -1.24
C ASN A 324 -15.81 -2.00 -0.79
N GLY A 325 -16.08 -1.14 -1.75
CA GLY A 325 -16.85 0.08 -1.54
C GLY A 325 -18.35 -0.14 -1.68
N TYR A 326 -19.10 0.94 -1.49
CA TYR A 326 -20.55 0.93 -1.68
C TYR A 326 -20.90 0.95 -3.17
N CYS A 327 -20.97 -0.22 -3.79
CA CYS A 327 -21.59 -0.39 -5.11
C CYS A 327 -22.85 -1.23 -4.97
N ASN A 328 -23.93 -0.82 -5.64
CA ASN A 328 -25.17 -1.59 -5.74
C ASN A 328 -25.88 -1.96 -4.41
N GLY A 329 -25.49 -1.35 -3.28
CA GLY A 329 -26.14 -1.54 -1.98
C GLY A 329 -25.47 -2.53 -1.03
N ASP A 330 -24.38 -3.17 -1.46
CA ASP A 330 -23.63 -4.14 -0.65
C ASP A 330 -22.24 -3.57 -0.28
N ILE A 331 -21.83 -3.79 0.96
CA ILE A 331 -20.47 -3.52 1.46
C ILE A 331 -19.97 -4.82 2.08
N VAL A 332 -19.54 -5.75 1.23
CA VAL A 332 -19.01 -7.04 1.68
C VAL A 332 -17.53 -7.05 1.33
N ASN A 333 -16.68 -7.04 2.36
CA ASN A 333 -15.26 -7.34 2.20
C ASN A 333 -15.09 -8.85 2.14
N PHE A 334 -14.07 -9.31 1.41
CA PHE A 334 -13.80 -10.71 1.21
C PHE A 334 -12.42 -11.08 1.77
N LEU A 335 -12.31 -12.28 2.30
CA LEU A 335 -11.04 -12.97 2.53
C LEU A 335 -11.07 -14.21 1.64
N TYR A 336 -10.08 -14.31 0.76
CA TYR A 336 -9.87 -15.44 -0.14
C TYR A 336 -8.73 -16.28 0.40
N LEU A 337 -9.03 -17.52 0.75
CA LEU A 337 -8.01 -18.47 1.18
C LEU A 337 -7.43 -19.17 -0.05
N ASN A 338 -6.11 -19.15 -0.18
CA ASN A 338 -5.39 -19.80 -1.26
C ASN A 338 -5.29 -21.30 -0.98
N ASP A 339 -5.48 -22.14 -1.99
CA ASP A 339 -5.39 -23.61 -1.84
C ASP A 339 -4.01 -24.17 -2.19
N GLY A 340 -3.01 -23.29 -2.33
CA GLY A 340 -1.64 -23.59 -2.74
C GLY A 340 -1.50 -23.91 -4.22
N GLN A 341 -2.50 -23.56 -5.05
CA GLN A 341 -2.44 -23.66 -6.51
C GLN A 341 -2.44 -22.29 -7.19
N GLY A 342 -2.39 -21.19 -6.44
CA GLY A 342 -2.26 -19.83 -6.96
C GLY A 342 -3.39 -19.38 -7.88
N ASN A 343 -4.65 -19.70 -7.55
CA ASN A 343 -5.83 -19.32 -8.36
C ASN A 343 -7.03 -18.87 -7.54
#